data_AF-A0A926FEQ1-F1
#
_entry.id   AF-A0A926FEQ1-F1
#
_cell.length_a   1.000
_cell.length_b   1.000
_cell.length_c   1.000
_cell.angle_alpha   90.00
_cell.angle_beta   90.00
_cell.angle_gamma   90.00
#
_symmetry.space_group_name_H-M   'P 1'
#
loop_
_entity.id
_entity.type
_entity.pdbx_description
1 polymer ?
#
loop_
_entity_poly.entity_id
_entity_poly.type
_entity_poly.pdbx_seq_one_letter_code
_entity_poly.pdbx_strand_id
1 'polypeptide(L)'
;MKFQASFLENHINISTKECNRIFGLGRITFGIATGNYGALSILFPVQELDTLRDKANSLLELCFSSKKGEDKLSAYYKCEEEFSLCGGCILSEKKAIVNTDDNIDMVETYWLTKLSGLLLVEMMHSILHNIPILKCPVCKRFFIADNHGIQYCDNIYKDGKTCRQIGAKKQFKEKVKSDSALSLYEKKYQALYYKRKKTTDEKALTAIKEKIAVYQDARSKYKKGEIFSDEFISVLEE
;
A
#
# COMPACT_ATOMS: atom_id res chain seq x y z
N MET A 1 30.56 -0.65 14.53
CA MET A 1 30.64 0.80 14.84
C MET A 1 29.62 1.13 15.94
N LYS A 2 29.89 2.10 16.83
CA LYS A 2 28.89 2.57 17.82
C LYS A 2 28.18 3.80 17.30
N PHE A 3 26.85 3.84 17.40
CA PHE A 3 26.03 4.98 16.99
C PHE A 3 24.79 5.09 17.89
N GLN A 4 24.16 6.26 17.88
CA GLN A 4 22.96 6.55 18.63
C GLN A 4 21.77 6.67 17.66
N ALA A 5 20.63 6.12 18.04
CA ALA A 5 19.35 6.31 17.34
C ALA A 5 18.31 6.85 18.33
N SER A 6 17.83 8.06 18.08
CA SER A 6 16.81 8.73 18.90
C SER A 6 15.52 8.87 18.12
N PHE A 7 14.42 8.43 18.72
CA PHE A 7 13.09 8.38 18.14
C PHE A 7 12.24 9.51 18.72
N LEU A 8 11.66 10.32 17.84
CA LEU A 8 10.76 11.41 18.18
C LEU A 8 9.67 11.47 17.13
N GLU A 9 8.42 11.31 17.56
CA GLU A 9 7.25 11.23 16.68
C GLU A 9 7.49 10.24 15.51
N ASN A 10 7.41 10.73 14.26
CA ASN A 10 7.60 9.96 13.05
C ASN A 10 9.03 10.02 12.50
N HIS A 11 10.01 10.39 13.32
CA HIS A 11 11.39 10.59 12.91
C HIS A 11 12.40 9.80 13.75
N ILE A 12 13.51 9.46 13.12
CA ILE A 12 14.70 8.86 13.72
C ILE A 12 15.87 9.79 13.46
N ASN A 13 16.52 10.26 14.51
CA ASN A 13 17.82 10.90 14.43
C ASN A 13 18.92 9.87 14.68
N ILE A 14 19.75 9.61 13.67
CA ILE A 14 20.96 8.79 13.81
C ILE A 14 22.15 9.71 13.97
N SER A 15 22.88 9.52 15.07
CA SER A 15 24.11 10.24 15.36
C SER A 15 25.29 9.27 15.44
N THR A 16 26.30 9.49 14.59
CA THR A 16 27.62 8.87 14.68
C THR A 16 28.61 9.87 15.28
N LYS A 17 29.89 9.50 15.40
CA LYS A 17 30.94 10.44 15.83
C LYS A 17 31.15 11.60 14.85
N GLU A 18 30.82 11.38 13.58
CA GLU A 18 31.21 12.27 12.48
C GLU A 18 30.02 13.10 11.97
N CYS A 19 28.80 12.59 12.07
CA CYS A 19 27.62 13.29 11.60
C CYS A 19 26.32 12.83 12.26
N ASN A 20 25.30 13.66 12.14
CA ASN A 20 23.92 13.35 12.45
C ASN A 20 23.05 13.43 11.18
N ARG A 21 22.01 12.60 11.11
CA ARG A 21 21.01 12.62 10.04
C ARG A 21 19.65 12.22 10.59
N ILE A 22 18.62 12.90 10.10
CA ILE A 22 17.24 12.64 10.45
C ILE A 22 16.57 11.88 9.28
N PHE A 23 15.83 10.84 9.63
CA PHE A 23 15.05 10.03 8.70
C PHE A 23 13.61 9.97 9.18
N GLY A 24 12.65 9.86 8.25
CA GLY A 24 11.29 9.45 8.61
C GLY A 24 11.26 7.96 8.99
N LEU A 25 10.37 7.58 9.90
CA LEU A 25 10.18 6.17 10.30
C LEU A 25 9.89 5.27 9.10
N GLY A 26 10.51 4.09 9.11
CA GLY A 26 10.42 3.08 8.07
C GLY A 26 11.33 3.33 6.87
N ARG A 27 11.89 4.55 6.71
CA ARG A 27 12.73 4.92 5.56
C ARG A 27 14.07 4.18 5.56
N ILE A 28 14.61 3.83 6.73
CA ILE A 28 15.93 3.19 6.80
C ILE A 28 15.83 1.75 6.29
N THR A 29 14.93 0.97 6.89
CA THR A 29 14.66 -0.43 6.49
C THR A 29 14.17 -0.50 5.06
N PHE A 30 13.29 0.42 4.64
CA PHE A 30 12.85 0.51 3.25
C PHE A 30 14.00 0.84 2.27
N GLY A 31 14.85 1.79 2.62
CA GLY A 31 16.03 2.17 1.82
C GLY A 31 16.99 0.99 1.65
N ILE A 32 17.26 0.27 2.74
CA ILE A 32 18.10 -0.94 2.70
C ILE A 32 17.44 -2.03 1.86
N ALA A 33 16.17 -2.36 2.10
CA ALA A 33 15.45 -3.38 1.34
C ALA A 33 15.48 -3.13 -0.18
N THR A 34 15.37 -1.87 -0.59
CA THR A 34 15.40 -1.48 -2.01
C THR A 34 16.80 -1.29 -2.59
N GLY A 35 17.84 -1.24 -1.74
CA GLY A 35 19.20 -0.87 -2.14
C GLY A 35 19.36 0.61 -2.48
N ASN A 36 18.40 1.45 -2.08
CA ASN A 36 18.48 2.91 -2.22
C ASN A 36 18.88 3.51 -0.88
N TYR A 37 20.19 3.63 -0.67
CA TYR A 37 20.75 4.03 0.62
C TYR A 37 20.60 5.53 0.91
N GLY A 38 20.59 6.40 -0.10
CA GLY A 38 20.46 7.85 0.09
C GLY A 38 21.45 8.38 1.15
N ALA A 39 20.95 9.09 2.16
CA ALA A 39 21.78 9.62 3.24
C ALA A 39 22.36 8.54 4.19
N LEU A 40 21.92 7.27 4.12
CA LEU A 40 22.49 6.19 4.92
C LEU A 40 23.93 5.86 4.53
N SER A 41 24.29 5.99 3.25
CA SER A 41 25.67 5.74 2.80
C SER A 41 26.67 6.78 3.32
N ILE A 42 26.18 7.89 3.87
CA ILE A 42 27.00 8.89 4.58
C ILE A 42 27.29 8.42 6.00
N LEU A 43 26.36 7.69 6.63
CA LEU A 43 26.49 7.22 8.01
C LEU A 43 27.20 5.87 8.11
N PHE A 44 26.98 4.99 7.13
CA PHE A 44 27.35 3.59 7.17
C PHE A 44 28.00 3.14 5.87
N PRO A 45 28.99 2.24 5.91
CA PRO A 45 29.57 1.65 4.71
C PRO A 45 28.51 0.92 3.87
N VAL A 46 28.51 1.16 2.56
CA VAL A 46 27.55 0.54 1.63
C VAL A 46 27.62 -0.98 1.66
N GLN A 47 28.82 -1.55 1.80
CA GLN A 47 29.01 -3.00 1.91
C GLN A 47 28.27 -3.57 3.13
N GLU A 48 28.26 -2.86 4.26
CA GLU A 48 27.52 -3.28 5.46
C GLU A 48 26.00 -3.21 5.21
N LEU A 49 25.52 -2.14 4.57
CA LEU A 49 24.10 -1.98 4.22
C LEU A 49 23.61 -3.07 3.25
N ASP A 50 24.42 -3.43 2.24
CA ASP A 50 24.09 -4.50 1.29
C ASP A 50 23.87 -5.86 1.98
N THR A 51 24.64 -6.17 3.04
CA THR A 51 24.47 -7.44 3.78
C THR A 51 23.14 -7.55 4.51
N LEU A 52 22.42 -6.45 4.71
CA LEU A 52 21.18 -6.39 5.47
C LEU A 52 19.92 -6.38 4.61
N ARG A 53 20.05 -6.42 3.27
CA ARG A 53 18.90 -6.34 2.35
C ARG A 53 17.86 -7.44 2.61
N ASP A 54 18.30 -8.67 2.81
CA ASP A 54 17.39 -9.80 3.04
C ASP A 54 16.70 -9.71 4.40
N LYS A 55 17.44 -9.27 5.42
CA LYS A 55 16.88 -9.00 6.75
C LYS A 55 15.84 -7.88 6.68
N ALA A 56 16.14 -6.79 5.99
CA ALA A 56 15.21 -5.68 5.82
C ALA A 56 13.92 -6.11 5.09
N ASN A 57 14.03 -6.89 4.02
CA ASN A 57 12.85 -7.44 3.34
C ASN A 57 12.04 -8.38 4.24
N SER A 58 12.72 -9.28 4.97
CA SER A 58 12.05 -10.20 5.91
C SER A 58 11.30 -9.46 7.02
N LEU A 59 11.89 -8.38 7.55
CA LEU A 59 11.24 -7.54 8.56
C LEU A 59 10.03 -6.80 8.00
N LEU A 60 10.11 -6.26 6.79
CA LEU A 60 8.95 -5.62 6.14
C LEU A 60 7.81 -6.61 5.92
N GLU A 61 8.12 -7.84 5.50
CA GLU A 61 7.13 -8.92 5.38
C GLU A 61 6.51 -9.27 6.73
N LEU A 62 7.33 -9.44 7.77
CA LEU A 62 6.88 -9.77 9.11
C LEU A 62 5.94 -8.69 9.67
N CYS A 63 6.32 -7.42 9.54
CA CYS A 63 5.66 -6.31 10.23
C CYS A 63 4.49 -5.71 9.44
N PHE A 64 4.51 -5.76 8.10
CA PHE A 64 3.61 -4.94 7.26
C PHE A 64 2.87 -5.72 6.15
N SER A 65 2.99 -7.05 6.10
CA SER A 65 2.20 -7.84 5.15
C SER A 65 0.72 -7.95 5.53
N SER A 66 0.39 -7.84 6.82
CA SER A 66 -1.00 -7.78 7.30
C SER A 66 -1.41 -6.37 7.71
N LYS A 67 -2.68 -6.05 7.48
CA LYS A 67 -3.31 -4.82 7.97
C LYS A 67 -3.95 -4.98 9.35
N LYS A 68 -4.09 -6.22 9.86
CA LYS A 68 -4.74 -6.48 11.15
C LYS A 68 -3.84 -6.06 12.32
N GLY A 69 -4.45 -5.47 13.34
CA GLY A 69 -3.73 -5.03 14.55
C GLY A 69 -3.06 -6.17 15.31
N GLU A 70 -3.73 -7.31 15.45
CA GLU A 70 -3.21 -8.50 16.15
C GLU A 70 -1.93 -9.05 15.50
N ASP A 71 -1.89 -9.06 14.17
CA ASP A 71 -0.72 -9.51 13.41
C ASP A 71 0.45 -8.52 13.60
N LYS A 72 0.16 -7.21 13.57
CA LYS A 72 1.17 -6.17 13.84
C LYS A 72 1.71 -6.25 15.27
N LEU A 73 0.85 -6.50 16.25
CA LEU A 73 1.24 -6.67 17.65
C LEU A 73 2.14 -7.90 17.81
N SER A 74 1.77 -9.02 17.18
CA SER A 74 2.59 -10.24 17.18
C SER A 74 3.95 -10.00 16.51
N ALA A 75 3.99 -9.22 15.43
CA ALA A 75 5.23 -8.83 14.76
C ALA A 75 6.11 -7.91 15.63
N TYR A 76 5.51 -6.99 16.38
CA TYR A 76 6.22 -6.12 17.32
C TYR A 76 6.98 -6.97 18.36
N TYR A 77 6.30 -7.91 19.03
CA TYR A 77 6.92 -8.73 20.06
C TYR A 77 8.03 -9.64 19.50
N LYS A 78 7.89 -10.13 18.27
CA LYS A 78 8.97 -10.86 17.59
C LYS A 78 10.19 -9.99 17.34
N CYS A 79 9.99 -8.72 16.94
CA CYS A 79 11.10 -7.78 16.78
C CYS A 79 11.79 -7.48 18.12
N GLU A 80 11.01 -7.33 19.19
CA GLU A 80 11.52 -7.09 20.55
C GLU A 80 12.35 -8.27 21.08
N GLU A 81 11.86 -9.50 20.87
CA GLU A 81 12.58 -10.73 21.19
C GLU A 81 13.90 -10.83 20.40
N GLU A 82 13.84 -10.65 19.07
CA GLU A 82 15.04 -10.69 18.22
C GLU A 82 16.03 -9.58 18.58
N PHE A 83 15.53 -8.40 18.96
CA PHE A 83 16.36 -7.29 19.39
C PHE A 83 17.08 -7.60 20.70
N SER A 84 16.38 -8.21 21.65
CA SER A 84 16.97 -8.66 22.92
C SER A 84 18.08 -9.70 22.68
N LEU A 85 17.89 -10.60 21.71
CA LEU A 85 18.85 -11.65 21.37
C LEU A 85 20.02 -11.15 20.50
N CYS A 86 19.87 -10.05 19.76
CA CYS A 86 20.92 -9.61 18.82
C CYS A 86 22.20 -9.10 19.51
N GLY A 87 22.14 -8.80 20.81
CA GLY A 87 23.27 -8.29 21.60
C GLY A 87 23.85 -6.98 21.04
N GLY A 88 23.02 -6.21 20.33
CA GLY A 88 23.42 -5.03 19.55
C GLY A 88 23.14 -3.70 20.23
N CYS A 89 22.61 -3.71 21.45
CA CYS A 89 22.25 -2.51 22.23
C CYS A 89 23.10 -2.44 23.50
N ILE A 90 23.79 -1.30 23.69
CA ILE A 90 24.57 -1.03 24.90
C ILE A 90 23.66 -0.52 26.01
N LEU A 91 22.73 0.36 25.65
CA LEU A 91 21.82 1.04 26.55
C LEU A 91 20.62 1.54 25.73
N SER A 92 19.45 1.56 26.36
CA SER A 92 18.31 2.36 25.92
C SER A 92 17.85 3.29 27.05
N GLU A 93 17.35 4.47 26.68
CA GLU A 93 16.76 5.43 27.62
C GLU A 93 15.47 6.02 27.07
N LYS A 94 14.58 6.44 27.98
CA LYS A 94 13.35 7.18 27.67
C LYS A 94 13.36 8.49 28.44
N LYS A 95 13.16 9.61 27.74
CA LYS A 95 13.16 10.96 28.31
C LYS A 95 11.96 11.74 27.81
N ALA A 96 11.28 12.42 28.72
CA ALA A 96 10.31 13.45 28.36
C ALA A 96 11.04 14.77 28.11
N ILE A 97 10.72 15.44 27.01
CA ILE A 97 11.21 16.78 26.67
C ILE A 97 10.03 17.72 26.46
N VAL A 98 10.22 19.01 26.71
CA VAL A 98 9.25 20.05 26.33
C VAL A 98 9.70 20.62 24.99
N ASN A 99 8.82 20.59 23.99
CA ASN A 99 9.10 21.12 22.66
C ASN A 99 8.91 22.65 22.63
N THR A 100 9.15 23.29 21.48
CA THR A 100 9.02 24.74 21.32
C THR A 100 7.59 25.28 21.47
N ASP A 101 6.60 24.39 21.35
CA ASP A 101 5.17 24.69 21.41
C ASP A 101 4.58 24.30 22.80
N ASP A 102 5.44 24.15 23.81
CA ASP A 102 5.11 23.70 25.18
C ASP A 102 4.46 22.30 25.28
N ASN A 103 4.52 21.50 24.21
CA ASN A 103 4.08 20.11 24.24
C ASN A 103 5.15 19.19 24.84
N ILE A 104 4.70 18.14 25.53
CA ILE A 104 5.59 17.13 26.09
C ILE A 104 5.75 15.98 25.08
N ASP A 105 6.98 15.79 24.62
CA ASP A 105 7.35 14.68 23.75
C ASP A 105 8.14 13.63 24.52
N MET A 106 7.88 12.36 24.19
CA MET A 106 8.69 11.25 24.67
C MET A 106 9.75 10.93 23.61
N VAL A 107 11.02 11.00 24.01
CA VAL A 107 12.16 10.59 23.20
C VAL A 107 12.70 9.28 23.73
N GLU A 108 12.74 8.28 22.85
CA GLU A 108 13.39 7.01 23.14
C GLU A 108 14.72 6.94 22.40
N THR A 109 15.80 6.65 23.11
CA THR A 109 17.16 6.66 22.56
C THR A 109 17.85 5.34 22.79
N TYR A 110 18.54 4.84 21.76
CA TYR A 110 19.27 3.57 21.75
C TYR A 110 20.72 3.79 21.35
N TRP A 111 21.65 3.20 22.10
CA TRP A 111 23.06 3.13 21.73
C TRP A 111 23.38 1.78 21.13
N LEU A 112 23.56 1.75 19.82
CA LEU A 112 23.64 0.54 19.03
C LEU A 112 25.07 0.27 18.55
N THR A 113 25.41 -1.01 18.45
CA THR A 113 26.68 -1.51 17.88
C THR A 113 26.48 -2.21 16.54
N LYS A 114 25.24 -2.58 16.22
CA LYS A 114 24.86 -3.35 15.03
C LYS A 114 23.70 -2.69 14.31
N LEU A 115 23.82 -2.52 12.99
CA LEU A 115 22.75 -2.04 12.12
C LEU A 115 21.52 -2.96 12.14
N SER A 116 21.71 -4.27 12.35
CA SER A 116 20.59 -5.19 12.51
C SER A 116 19.66 -4.82 13.68
N GLY A 117 20.23 -4.27 14.76
CA GLY A 117 19.45 -3.76 15.89
C GLY A 117 18.67 -2.51 15.51
N LEU A 118 19.26 -1.62 14.70
CA LEU A 118 18.59 -0.42 14.18
C LEU A 118 17.34 -0.76 13.38
N LEU A 119 17.40 -1.78 12.51
CA LEU A 119 16.22 -2.20 11.73
C LEU A 119 15.09 -2.69 12.64
N LEU A 120 15.42 -3.49 13.66
CA LEU A 120 14.44 -4.02 14.60
C LEU A 120 13.74 -2.90 15.37
N VAL A 121 14.50 -1.96 15.95
CA VAL A 121 13.90 -0.84 16.69
C VAL A 121 13.12 0.11 15.77
N GLU A 122 13.58 0.34 14.54
CA GLU A 122 12.80 1.13 13.58
C GLU A 122 11.47 0.46 13.24
N MET A 123 11.43 -0.86 13.05
CA MET A 123 10.19 -1.58 12.78
C MET A 123 9.23 -1.55 13.97
N MET A 124 9.75 -1.74 15.18
CA MET A 124 8.96 -1.59 16.41
C MET A 124 8.30 -0.21 16.49
N HIS A 125 9.07 0.87 16.30
CA HIS A 125 8.52 2.23 16.29
C HIS A 125 7.58 2.47 15.11
N SER A 126 7.89 1.94 13.92
CA SER A 126 7.03 2.08 12.75
C SER A 126 5.67 1.42 12.96
N ILE A 127 5.61 0.32 13.73
CA ILE A 127 4.35 -0.32 14.15
C ILE A 127 3.62 0.57 15.17
N LEU A 128 4.31 1.03 16.23
CA LEU A 128 3.71 1.84 17.31
C LEU A 128 3.13 3.16 16.78
N HIS A 129 3.84 3.82 15.86
CA HIS A 129 3.41 5.06 15.22
C HIS A 129 2.48 4.83 14.01
N ASN A 130 2.10 3.58 13.74
CA ASN A 130 1.21 3.18 12.65
C ASN A 130 1.59 3.79 11.29
N ILE A 131 2.89 3.74 10.96
CA ILE A 131 3.42 4.27 9.71
C ILE A 131 2.79 3.52 8.52
N PRO A 132 2.35 4.21 7.46
CA PRO A 132 1.69 3.61 6.30
C PRO A 132 2.69 2.94 5.35
N ILE A 133 3.37 1.90 5.83
CA ILE A 133 4.21 1.01 5.02
C ILE A 133 3.31 -0.07 4.41
N LEU A 134 3.23 -0.11 3.07
CA LEU A 134 2.26 -0.93 2.34
C LEU A 134 2.94 -1.76 1.26
N LYS A 135 2.42 -2.97 1.02
CA LYS A 135 2.88 -3.84 -0.09
C LYS A 135 2.07 -3.58 -1.35
N CYS A 136 2.73 -3.14 -2.43
CA CYS A 136 2.05 -2.83 -3.68
C CYS A 136 1.48 -4.11 -4.34
N PRO A 137 0.18 -4.18 -4.66
CA PRO A 137 -0.40 -5.37 -5.30
C PRO A 137 0.12 -5.67 -6.70
N VAL A 138 0.70 -4.68 -7.39
CA VAL A 138 1.21 -4.79 -8.77
C VAL A 138 2.64 -5.32 -8.78
N CYS A 139 3.60 -4.57 -8.21
CA CYS A 139 5.02 -4.96 -8.24
C CYS A 139 5.48 -5.80 -7.04
N LYS A 140 4.59 -6.02 -6.05
CA LYS A 140 4.85 -6.80 -4.82
C LYS A 140 5.94 -6.24 -3.90
N ARG A 141 6.45 -5.04 -4.18
CA ARG A 141 7.41 -4.33 -3.31
C ARG A 141 6.67 -3.50 -2.27
N PHE A 142 7.29 -3.35 -1.11
CA PHE A 142 6.84 -2.38 -0.11
C PHE A 142 7.07 -0.95 -0.60
N PHE A 143 6.34 0.00 -0.01
CA PHE A 143 6.53 1.44 -0.15
C PHE A 143 5.93 2.17 1.05
N ILE A 144 6.41 3.37 1.32
CA ILE A 144 5.83 4.25 2.35
C ILE A 144 4.86 5.18 1.64
N ALA A 145 3.59 5.15 2.06
CA ALA A 145 2.53 5.98 1.51
C ALA A 145 2.32 7.27 2.33
N ASP A 146 1.57 8.23 1.79
CA ASP A 146 1.16 9.41 2.56
C ASP A 146 0.05 9.08 3.58
N ASN A 147 -0.75 8.06 3.28
CA ASN A 147 -1.81 7.56 4.16
C ASN A 147 -2.17 6.10 3.84
N HIS A 148 -2.89 5.45 4.75
CA HIS A 148 -3.31 4.03 4.65
C HIS A 148 -4.36 3.75 3.54
N GLY A 149 -4.94 4.80 2.94
CA GLY A 149 -5.90 4.69 1.84
C GLY A 149 -5.25 4.44 0.47
N ILE A 150 -3.95 4.72 0.33
CA ILE A 150 -3.19 4.43 -0.89
C ILE A 150 -2.99 2.92 -1.02
N GLN A 151 -3.07 2.39 -2.24
CA GLN A 151 -2.90 0.95 -2.51
C GLN A 151 -1.70 0.64 -3.42
N TYR A 152 -1.31 1.57 -4.27
CA TYR A 152 -0.31 1.36 -5.31
C TYR A 152 0.83 2.36 -5.17
N CYS A 153 2.07 1.92 -5.38
CA CYS A 153 3.21 2.81 -5.45
C CYS A 153 3.29 3.51 -6.82
N ASP A 154 4.18 4.49 -6.92
CA ASP A 154 4.41 5.26 -8.16
C ASP A 154 5.59 4.73 -8.99
N ASN A 155 6.17 3.59 -8.63
CA ASN A 155 7.26 2.97 -9.41
C ASN A 155 6.77 2.59 -10.82
N ILE A 156 7.61 2.90 -11.82
CA ILE A 156 7.46 2.40 -13.19
C ILE A 156 7.61 0.87 -13.16
N TYR A 157 6.67 0.16 -13.78
CA TYR A 157 6.64 -1.31 -13.75
C TYR A 157 6.62 -1.94 -15.13
N LYS A 158 5.65 -1.59 -15.99
CA LYS A 158 5.50 -2.20 -17.31
C LYS A 158 5.05 -1.18 -18.35
N ASP A 159 5.63 -1.24 -19.55
CA ASP A 159 5.28 -0.38 -20.70
C ASP A 159 5.37 1.12 -20.36
N GLY A 160 6.36 1.50 -19.54
CA GLY A 160 6.54 2.88 -19.06
C GLY A 160 5.48 3.37 -18.07
N LYS A 161 4.54 2.52 -17.64
CA LYS A 161 3.46 2.89 -16.73
C LYS A 161 3.80 2.61 -15.28
N THR A 162 3.27 3.46 -14.40
CA THR A 162 3.42 3.29 -12.95
C THR A 162 2.49 2.19 -12.43
N CYS A 163 2.85 1.60 -11.28
CA CYS A 163 1.98 0.64 -10.60
C CYS A 163 0.59 1.22 -10.31
N ARG A 164 0.51 2.51 -9.99
CA ARG A 164 -0.75 3.24 -9.78
C ARG A 164 -1.62 3.28 -11.03
N GLN A 165 -1.06 3.60 -12.19
CA GLN A 165 -1.78 3.60 -13.47
C GLN A 165 -2.27 2.20 -13.86
N ILE A 166 -1.43 1.18 -13.66
CA ILE A 166 -1.78 -0.22 -13.94
C ILE A 166 -2.88 -0.70 -12.98
N GLY A 167 -2.74 -0.41 -11.69
CA GLY A 167 -3.69 -0.74 -10.64
C GLY A 167 -5.06 -0.12 -10.87
N ALA A 168 -5.12 1.18 -11.16
CA ALA A 168 -6.37 1.88 -11.47
C ALA A 168 -7.10 1.25 -12.67
N LYS A 169 -6.36 0.90 -13.75
CA LYS A 169 -6.93 0.23 -14.92
C LYS A 169 -7.46 -1.16 -14.58
N LYS A 170 -6.75 -1.92 -13.73
CA LYS A 170 -7.18 -3.25 -13.29
C LYS A 170 -8.44 -3.15 -12.42
N GLN A 171 -8.46 -2.26 -11.44
CA GLN A 171 -9.62 -2.04 -10.59
C GLN A 171 -10.85 -1.57 -11.38
N PHE A 172 -10.67 -0.69 -12.37
CA PHE A 172 -11.75 -0.31 -13.28
C PHE A 172 -12.29 -1.51 -14.06
N LYS A 173 -11.40 -2.35 -14.63
CA LYS A 173 -11.82 -3.57 -15.34
C LYS A 173 -12.50 -4.58 -14.41
N GLU A 174 -12.03 -4.72 -13.18
CA GLU A 174 -12.64 -5.60 -12.18
C GLU A 174 -14.01 -5.09 -11.75
N LYS A 175 -14.18 -3.79 -11.49
CA LYS A 175 -15.50 -3.17 -11.25
C LYS A 175 -16.47 -3.39 -12.41
N VAL A 176 -15.99 -3.28 -13.64
CA VAL A 176 -16.79 -3.53 -14.86
C VAL A 176 -17.14 -5.01 -15.02
N LYS A 177 -16.26 -5.92 -14.57
CA LYS A 177 -16.52 -7.38 -14.60
C LYS A 177 -17.35 -7.88 -13.41
N SER A 178 -17.26 -7.23 -12.26
CA SER A 178 -17.97 -7.60 -11.04
C SER A 178 -19.46 -7.26 -11.09
N ASP A 179 -19.88 -6.50 -12.10
CA ASP A 179 -21.27 -6.21 -12.38
C ASP A 179 -21.80 -7.19 -13.43
N SER A 180 -22.29 -8.33 -12.94
CA SER A 180 -22.89 -9.38 -13.76
C SER A 180 -24.09 -8.86 -14.56
N ALA A 181 -24.82 -7.87 -14.04
CA ALA A 181 -25.97 -7.27 -14.70
C ALA A 181 -25.53 -6.38 -15.90
N LEU A 182 -24.49 -5.57 -15.75
CA LEU A 182 -23.90 -4.83 -16.89
C LEU A 182 -23.26 -5.76 -17.92
N SER A 183 -22.67 -6.88 -17.49
CA SER A 183 -22.16 -7.91 -18.39
C SER A 183 -23.28 -8.56 -19.21
N LEU A 184 -24.42 -8.89 -18.57
CA LEU A 184 -25.61 -9.41 -19.23
C LEU A 184 -26.21 -8.39 -20.23
N TYR A 185 -26.27 -7.11 -19.83
CA TYR A 185 -26.71 -6.02 -20.69
C TYR A 185 -25.91 -5.96 -21.99
N GLU A 186 -24.57 -5.94 -21.92
CA GLU A 186 -23.71 -5.85 -23.11
C GLU A 186 -23.95 -7.03 -24.07
N LYS A 187 -24.10 -8.25 -23.52
CA LYS A 187 -24.39 -9.45 -24.30
C LYS A 187 -25.74 -9.35 -25.02
N LYS A 188 -26.79 -8.94 -24.33
CA LYS A 188 -28.16 -8.82 -24.87
C LYS A 188 -28.29 -7.68 -25.87
N TYR A 189 -27.69 -6.53 -25.57
CA TYR A 189 -27.67 -5.36 -26.46
C TYR A 189 -26.98 -5.67 -27.79
N GLN A 190 -25.81 -6.32 -27.75
CA GLN A 190 -25.09 -6.73 -28.97
C GLN A 190 -25.94 -7.69 -29.82
N ALA A 191 -26.61 -8.67 -29.21
CA ALA A 191 -27.49 -9.59 -29.92
C ALA A 191 -28.64 -8.86 -30.65
N LEU A 192 -29.30 -7.89 -29.98
CA LEU A 192 -30.34 -7.07 -30.61
C LEU A 192 -29.79 -6.19 -31.74
N TYR A 193 -28.60 -5.60 -31.56
CA TYR A 193 -27.97 -4.78 -32.58
C TYR A 193 -27.62 -5.58 -33.85
N TYR A 194 -27.08 -6.79 -33.69
CA TYR A 194 -26.84 -7.70 -34.82
C TYR A 194 -28.14 -8.16 -35.48
N LYS A 195 -29.19 -8.45 -34.69
CA LYS A 195 -30.51 -8.80 -35.22
C LYS A 195 -31.07 -7.66 -36.07
N ARG A 196 -31.03 -6.42 -35.57
CA ARG A 196 -31.45 -5.21 -36.29
C ARG A 196 -30.79 -5.07 -37.67
N LYS A 197 -29.47 -5.34 -37.76
CA LYS A 197 -28.74 -5.26 -39.03
C LYS A 197 -29.19 -6.29 -40.07
N LYS A 198 -29.74 -7.43 -39.62
CA LYS A 198 -30.17 -8.54 -40.49
C LYS A 198 -31.67 -8.52 -40.79
N THR A 199 -32.45 -7.69 -40.10
CA THR A 199 -33.90 -7.60 -40.26
C THR A 199 -34.26 -6.59 -41.34
N THR A 200 -35.07 -7.01 -42.30
CA THR A 200 -35.62 -6.17 -43.38
C THR A 200 -37.09 -5.83 -43.17
N ASP A 201 -37.82 -6.60 -42.34
CA ASP A 201 -39.21 -6.33 -41.98
C ASP A 201 -39.33 -5.11 -41.07
N GLU A 202 -40.16 -4.15 -41.48
CA GLU A 202 -40.32 -2.86 -40.79
C GLU A 202 -40.94 -3.00 -39.40
N LYS A 203 -41.92 -3.89 -39.23
CA LYS A 203 -42.56 -4.12 -37.92
C LYS A 203 -41.57 -4.71 -36.93
N ALA A 204 -40.78 -5.68 -37.36
CA ALA A 204 -39.73 -6.30 -36.55
C ALA A 204 -38.59 -5.31 -36.23
N LEU A 205 -38.24 -4.40 -37.15
CA LEU A 205 -37.27 -3.33 -36.88
C LEU A 205 -37.76 -2.37 -35.80
N THR A 206 -39.04 -1.99 -35.82
CA THR A 206 -39.65 -1.13 -34.80
C THR A 206 -39.61 -1.78 -33.43
N ALA A 207 -40.02 -3.04 -33.32
CA ALA A 207 -39.95 -3.79 -32.05
C ALA A 207 -38.50 -3.91 -31.51
N ILE A 208 -37.51 -4.10 -32.38
CA ILE A 208 -36.09 -4.14 -31.96
C ILE A 208 -35.62 -2.76 -31.45
N LYS A 209 -36.04 -1.67 -32.10
CA LYS A 209 -35.69 -0.30 -31.67
C LYS A 209 -36.28 0.02 -30.29
N GLU A 210 -37.54 -0.32 -30.08
CA GLU A 210 -38.23 -0.13 -28.78
C GLU A 210 -37.51 -0.91 -27.67
N LYS A 211 -37.17 -2.18 -27.93
CA LYS A 211 -36.45 -3.02 -26.97
C LYS A 211 -35.05 -2.50 -26.63
N ILE A 212 -34.34 -1.95 -27.62
CA ILE A 212 -33.06 -1.28 -27.39
C ILE A 212 -33.23 -0.05 -26.50
N ALA A 213 -34.28 0.76 -26.71
CA ALA A 213 -34.54 1.94 -25.89
C ALA A 213 -34.85 1.57 -24.44
N VAL A 214 -35.66 0.52 -24.21
CA VAL A 214 -35.94 -0.03 -22.87
C VAL A 214 -34.65 -0.46 -22.17
N TYR A 215 -33.78 -1.21 -22.84
CA TYR A 215 -32.51 -1.64 -22.25
C TYR A 215 -31.58 -0.46 -21.90
N GLN A 216 -31.55 0.58 -22.74
CA GLN A 216 -30.75 1.79 -22.50
C GLN A 216 -31.26 2.60 -21.30
N ASP A 217 -32.58 2.73 -21.17
CA ASP A 217 -33.22 3.40 -20.03
C ASP A 217 -32.94 2.64 -18.72
N ALA A 218 -33.16 1.32 -18.70
CA ALA A 218 -32.91 0.48 -17.53
C ALA A 218 -31.44 0.54 -17.09
N ARG A 219 -30.48 0.55 -18.03
CA ARG A 219 -29.06 0.74 -17.71
C ARG A 219 -28.79 2.11 -17.07
N SER A 220 -29.46 3.16 -17.54
CA SER A 220 -29.31 4.51 -16.99
C SER A 220 -29.79 4.56 -15.54
N LYS A 221 -30.99 4.02 -15.27
CA LYS A 221 -31.57 3.90 -13.92
C LYS A 221 -30.69 3.08 -12.99
N TYR A 222 -30.21 1.93 -13.46
CA TYR A 222 -29.32 1.06 -12.68
C TYR A 222 -28.00 1.76 -12.31
N LYS A 223 -27.37 2.47 -13.26
CA LYS A 223 -26.13 3.24 -12.99
C LYS A 223 -26.33 4.39 -12.01
N LYS A 224 -27.53 4.96 -11.94
CA LYS A 224 -27.89 6.00 -10.97
C LYS A 224 -28.30 5.43 -9.60
N GLY A 225 -28.44 4.11 -9.48
CA GLY A 225 -28.93 3.44 -8.28
C GLY A 225 -30.44 3.56 -8.08
N GLU A 226 -31.20 3.90 -9.13
CA GLU A 226 -32.66 4.05 -9.09
C GLU A 226 -33.39 2.70 -9.13
N ILE A 227 -32.74 1.65 -9.67
CA ILE A 227 -33.23 0.27 -9.68
C ILE A 227 -32.13 -0.68 -9.21
N PHE A 228 -32.52 -1.80 -8.59
CA PHE A 228 -31.59 -2.83 -8.12
C PHE A 228 -31.22 -3.83 -9.22
N SER A 229 -30.23 -4.69 -8.95
CA SER A 229 -29.72 -5.67 -9.93
C SER A 229 -30.79 -6.60 -10.45
N ASP A 230 -31.70 -7.07 -9.60
CA ASP A 230 -32.69 -8.09 -9.95
C ASP A 230 -33.73 -7.51 -10.90
N GLU A 231 -34.22 -6.30 -10.60
CA GLU A 231 -35.11 -5.54 -11.48
C GLU A 231 -34.45 -5.21 -12.82
N PHE A 232 -33.17 -4.79 -12.80
CA PHE A 232 -32.42 -4.55 -14.03
C PHE A 232 -32.24 -5.82 -14.88
N ILE A 233 -31.98 -6.97 -14.25
CA ILE A 233 -31.84 -8.26 -14.94
C ILE A 233 -33.18 -8.72 -15.52
N SER A 234 -34.29 -8.61 -14.79
CA SER A 234 -35.63 -8.99 -15.31
C SER A 234 -35.97 -8.25 -16.60
N VAL A 235 -35.67 -6.95 -16.69
CA VAL A 235 -35.87 -6.16 -17.92
C VAL A 235 -35.04 -6.68 -19.09
N LEU A 236 -33.86 -7.28 -18.85
CA LEU A 236 -32.98 -7.81 -19.90
C LEU A 236 -33.35 -9.25 -20.34
N GLU A 237 -34.23 -9.91 -19.59
CA GLU A 237 -34.69 -11.28 -19.84
C GLU A 237 -36.04 -11.34 -20.56
N GLU A 238 -36.87 -10.30 -20.45
CA GLU A 238 -38.04 -10.05 -21.30
C GLU A 238 -37.66 -9.82 -22.76
#